data_AF-A0A8S0WA28-F1
#
_entry.id   AF-A0A8S0WA28-F1
#
_cell.length_a   1.000
_cell.length_b   1.000
_cell.length_c   1.000
_cell.angle_alpha   90.00
_cell.angle_beta   90.00
_cell.angle_gamma   90.00
#
_symmetry.space_group_name_H-M   'P 1'
#
loop_
_entity.id
_entity.type
_entity.pdbx_description
1 polymer ?
#
loop_
_entity_poly.entity_id
_entity_poly.type
_entity_poly.pdbx_seq_one_letter_code
_entity_poly.pdbx_strand_id
1 'polypeptide(L)'
;MVFRLPSHLETLVPPPFDQRVQPPPWRGSFFVSGMRASDRNSSHQISVTAVETDGEKAQQWPDTFNVRVLHEQPVLREFEMWLRTYMPPLPLCTFMPKRLRDSDQHTLNKSNFHSLSTHLYSSQTVAVASWAPNSFPGGGIIIYPAHNSSAVLVGALFFDMPFPDFITGTSSPMSPITPMAMQPSRHAQYPQQRIITTPYVPSPYRHAPSLSPHRSDPNSPVEQPIAAHRQDPYRYIIPRSGQAAYGNQPTSSTTADPNWGTVKAEDDSPYSAFPPSHHNPPYP
;
A
#
# COMPACT_ATOMS: atom_id res chain seq x y z
N MET A 1 41.10 -4.91 38.03
CA MET A 1 41.00 -6.04 37.08
C MET A 1 40.32 -5.53 35.83
N VAL A 2 41.05 -5.43 34.72
CA VAL A 2 40.54 -4.89 33.45
C VAL A 2 40.15 -6.07 32.58
N PHE A 3 38.85 -6.25 32.35
CA PHE A 3 38.32 -7.25 31.43
C PHE A 3 38.51 -6.74 30.00
N ARG A 4 39.45 -7.35 29.25
CA ARG A 4 39.58 -7.14 27.81
C ARG A 4 38.72 -8.16 27.09
N LEU A 5 37.68 -7.71 26.38
CA LEU A 5 36.87 -8.54 25.50
C LEU A 5 37.70 -8.98 24.29
N PRO A 6 37.71 -10.28 23.91
CA PRO A 6 38.40 -10.76 22.71
C PRO A 6 37.71 -10.25 21.43
N SER A 7 38.45 -9.54 20.57
CA SER A 7 38.01 -8.98 19.28
C SER A 7 38.14 -9.99 18.13
N HIS A 8 37.48 -11.16 18.22
CA HIS A 8 37.52 -12.20 17.17
C HIS A 8 36.25 -12.23 16.29
N LEU A 9 35.68 -11.07 15.94
CA LEU A 9 34.51 -10.96 15.06
C LEU A 9 34.85 -10.47 13.63
N GLU A 10 36.10 -10.60 13.19
CA GLU A 10 36.54 -10.06 11.89
C GLU A 10 36.27 -10.98 10.67
N THR A 11 35.66 -12.15 10.85
CA THR A 11 35.52 -13.16 9.78
C THR A 11 34.08 -13.60 9.48
N LEU A 12 33.12 -12.68 9.53
CA LEU A 12 31.74 -12.94 9.06
C LEU A 12 31.52 -12.62 7.57
N VAL A 13 32.56 -12.18 6.85
CA VAL A 13 32.49 -12.08 5.39
C VAL A 13 32.93 -13.43 4.82
N PRO A 14 32.01 -14.22 4.22
CA PRO A 14 32.40 -15.48 3.60
C PRO A 14 33.46 -15.21 2.52
N PRO A 15 34.43 -16.13 2.35
CA PRO A 15 35.48 -15.98 1.36
C PRO A 15 34.90 -15.64 -0.01
N PRO A 16 35.57 -14.81 -0.83
CA PRO A 16 35.06 -14.34 -2.12
C PRO A 16 34.60 -15.46 -3.07
N PHE A 17 35.15 -16.67 -2.93
CA PHE A 17 34.79 -17.84 -3.74
C PHE A 17 33.44 -18.49 -3.35
N ASP A 18 32.94 -18.25 -2.14
CA ASP A 18 31.64 -18.76 -1.65
C ASP A 18 30.51 -17.74 -1.84
N GLN A 19 30.82 -16.54 -2.35
CA GLN A 19 29.83 -15.49 -2.63
C GLN A 19 29.05 -15.84 -3.91
N ARG A 20 27.98 -16.63 -3.76
CA ARG A 20 27.00 -16.80 -4.84
C ARG A 20 26.40 -15.44 -5.16
N VAL A 21 26.44 -15.07 -6.44
CA VAL A 21 25.76 -13.87 -6.94
C VAL A 21 24.27 -14.03 -6.66
N GLN A 22 23.75 -13.34 -5.65
CA GLN A 22 22.32 -13.34 -5.38
C GLN A 22 21.61 -12.68 -6.56
N PRO A 23 20.54 -13.28 -7.08
CA PRO A 23 19.76 -12.65 -8.13
C PRO A 23 19.22 -11.30 -7.61
N PRO A 24 19.13 -10.27 -8.47
CA PRO A 24 18.56 -9.01 -8.05
C PRO A 24 17.11 -9.20 -7.60
N PRO A 25 16.64 -8.45 -6.59
CA PRO A 25 15.25 -8.51 -6.17
C PRO A 25 14.32 -8.10 -7.31
N TRP A 26 13.16 -8.75 -7.41
CA TRP A 26 12.15 -8.36 -8.39
C TRP A 26 11.65 -6.94 -8.13
N ARG A 27 11.48 -6.16 -9.20
CA ARG A 27 11.01 -4.77 -9.17
C ARG A 27 9.91 -4.61 -10.19
N GLY A 28 8.75 -4.14 -9.75
CA GLY A 28 7.63 -3.90 -10.64
C GLY A 28 6.64 -2.92 -10.05
N SER A 29 5.38 -3.02 -10.47
CA SER A 29 4.32 -2.15 -9.98
C SER A 29 3.02 -2.90 -9.69
N PHE A 30 2.30 -2.40 -8.69
CA PHE A 30 0.94 -2.80 -8.38
C PHE A 30 -0.01 -1.77 -8.97
N PHE A 31 -0.92 -2.22 -9.81
CA PHE A 31 -2.07 -1.44 -10.26
C PHE A 31 -3.25 -1.79 -9.36
N VAL A 32 -3.42 -1.01 -8.30
CA VAL A 32 -4.38 -1.29 -7.23
C VAL A 32 -5.73 -0.67 -7.58
N SER A 33 -6.75 -1.51 -7.70
CA SER A 33 -8.14 -1.11 -7.91
C SER A 33 -8.93 -1.24 -6.61
N GLY A 34 -9.82 -0.28 -6.35
CA GLY A 34 -10.65 -0.28 -5.16
C GLY A 34 -9.82 -0.15 -3.88
N MET A 35 -9.16 0.99 -3.67
CA MET A 35 -8.61 1.28 -2.34
C MET A 35 -9.71 1.74 -1.37
N ARG A 36 -10.87 2.14 -1.89
CA ARG A 36 -12.02 2.62 -1.13
C ARG A 36 -13.28 1.96 -1.66
N ALA A 37 -14.16 1.53 -0.75
CA ALA A 37 -15.43 0.93 -1.12
C ALA A 37 -16.31 1.88 -1.96
N SER A 38 -16.21 3.19 -1.72
CA SER A 38 -16.94 4.23 -2.45
C SER A 38 -16.37 4.55 -3.84
N ASP A 39 -15.11 4.19 -4.09
CA ASP A 39 -14.41 4.53 -5.32
C ASP A 39 -13.71 3.30 -5.89
N ARG A 40 -14.54 2.34 -6.32
CA ARG A 40 -14.10 1.07 -6.92
C ARG A 40 -13.37 1.29 -8.26
N ASN A 41 -13.59 2.43 -8.92
CA ASN A 41 -13.00 2.74 -10.22
C ASN A 41 -11.67 3.49 -10.10
N SER A 42 -11.34 4.04 -8.93
CA SER A 42 -10.00 4.57 -8.70
C SER A 42 -8.94 3.48 -8.81
N SER A 43 -7.94 3.76 -9.63
CA SER A 43 -6.76 2.93 -9.78
C SER A 43 -5.53 3.74 -9.39
N HIS A 44 -4.65 3.11 -8.60
CA HIS A 44 -3.40 3.72 -8.17
C HIS A 44 -2.26 2.79 -8.55
N GLN A 45 -1.26 3.34 -9.23
CA GLN A 45 -0.03 2.61 -9.50
C GLN A 45 0.95 2.81 -8.34
N ILE A 46 1.48 1.71 -7.81
CA ILE A 46 2.44 1.69 -6.71
C ILE A 46 3.66 0.90 -7.18
N SER A 47 4.81 1.56 -7.28
CA SER A 47 6.08 0.90 -7.60
C SER A 47 6.61 0.15 -6.38
N VAL A 48 6.90 -1.13 -6.53
CA VAL A 48 7.29 -2.03 -5.44
C VAL A 48 8.54 -2.84 -5.76
N THR A 49 9.24 -3.27 -4.72
CA THR A 49 10.32 -4.24 -4.76
C THR A 49 9.91 -5.44 -3.92
N ALA A 50 10.05 -6.65 -4.45
CA ALA A 50 9.89 -7.88 -3.69
C ALA A 50 11.26 -8.37 -3.21
N VAL A 51 11.37 -8.64 -1.92
CA VAL A 51 12.55 -9.23 -1.27
C VAL A 51 12.17 -10.59 -0.68
N GLU A 52 13.17 -11.44 -0.45
CA GLU A 52 13.00 -12.77 0.16
C GLU A 52 12.04 -13.68 -0.61
N THR A 53 11.99 -13.53 -1.93
CA THR A 53 11.42 -14.58 -2.76
C THR A 53 12.31 -15.80 -2.62
N ASP A 54 11.72 -16.97 -2.44
CA ASP A 54 12.35 -18.26 -2.76
C ASP A 54 12.55 -18.36 -4.30
N GLY A 55 13.07 -17.34 -4.96
CA GLY A 55 14.50 -17.14 -5.20
C GLY A 55 14.75 -17.47 -6.67
N GLU A 56 14.08 -18.51 -7.18
CA GLU A 56 14.25 -18.98 -8.55
C GLU A 56 13.19 -18.42 -9.50
N LYS A 57 11.94 -18.26 -9.05
CA LYS A 57 10.82 -17.88 -9.95
C LYS A 57 10.56 -16.37 -10.05
N ALA A 58 11.21 -15.55 -9.23
CA ALA A 58 10.96 -14.10 -9.18
C ALA A 58 11.26 -13.38 -10.50
N GLN A 59 12.21 -13.88 -11.29
CA GLN A 59 12.55 -13.31 -12.59
C GLN A 59 11.48 -13.51 -13.66
N GLN A 60 10.56 -14.47 -13.45
CA GLN A 60 9.46 -14.77 -14.37
C GLN A 60 8.17 -13.99 -14.03
N TRP A 61 8.20 -13.20 -12.95
CA TRP A 61 7.04 -12.41 -12.54
C TRP A 61 6.80 -11.27 -13.53
N PRO A 62 5.54 -10.92 -13.81
CA PRO A 62 5.21 -9.79 -14.67
C PRO A 62 5.73 -8.48 -14.07
N ASP A 63 6.04 -7.49 -14.90
CA ASP A 63 6.45 -6.16 -14.42
C ASP A 63 5.34 -5.42 -13.67
N THR A 64 4.08 -5.75 -13.98
CA THR A 64 2.90 -5.12 -13.39
C THR A 64 1.88 -6.16 -12.95
N PHE A 65 1.42 -6.05 -11.71
CA PHE A 65 0.32 -6.84 -11.17
C PHE A 65 -0.95 -6.00 -11.08
N ASN A 66 -2.06 -6.54 -11.56
CA ASN A 66 -3.38 -5.99 -11.28
C ASN A 66 -3.83 -6.49 -9.90
N VAL A 67 -3.87 -5.58 -8.93
CA VAL A 67 -4.18 -5.89 -7.53
C VAL A 67 -5.61 -5.46 -7.24
N ARG A 68 -6.42 -6.38 -6.73
CA ARG A 68 -7.80 -6.14 -6.31
C ARG A 68 -7.95 -6.35 -4.81
N VAL A 69 -8.48 -5.36 -4.11
CA VAL A 69 -8.78 -5.47 -2.67
C VAL A 69 -10.11 -6.18 -2.47
N LEU A 70 -10.16 -7.17 -1.58
CA LEU A 70 -11.38 -7.90 -1.24
C LEU A 70 -12.16 -7.17 -0.14
N HIS A 71 -12.92 -6.13 -0.51
CA HIS A 71 -13.64 -5.30 0.47
C HIS A 71 -14.78 -5.99 1.22
N GLU A 72 -15.33 -7.08 0.66
CA GLU A 72 -16.64 -7.58 1.08
C GLU A 72 -16.56 -8.50 2.31
N GLN A 73 -15.37 -9.00 2.66
CA GLN A 73 -15.21 -9.96 3.75
C GLN A 73 -13.89 -9.75 4.53
N PRO A 74 -13.92 -9.67 5.87
CA PRO A 74 -12.73 -9.54 6.69
C PRO A 74 -11.99 -10.89 6.82
N VAL A 75 -11.37 -11.34 5.73
CA VAL A 75 -10.75 -12.67 5.59
C VAL A 75 -9.31 -12.75 6.10
N LEU A 76 -8.70 -11.63 6.54
CA LEU A 76 -7.28 -11.60 6.90
C LEU A 76 -6.94 -12.61 8.00
N ARG A 77 -7.73 -12.64 9.08
CA ARG A 77 -7.48 -13.54 10.21
C ARG A 77 -7.64 -15.01 9.81
N GLU A 78 -8.66 -15.33 9.04
CA GLU A 78 -8.90 -16.70 8.54
C GLU A 78 -7.75 -17.14 7.62
N PHE A 79 -7.32 -16.25 6.73
CA PHE A 79 -6.19 -16.48 5.85
C PHE A 79 -4.89 -16.75 6.63
N GLU A 80 -4.58 -15.96 7.64
CA GLU A 80 -3.38 -16.17 8.47
C GLU A 80 -3.43 -17.48 9.27
N MET A 81 -4.60 -17.86 9.80
CA MET A 81 -4.77 -19.15 10.48
C MET A 81 -4.59 -20.30 9.49
N TRP A 82 -5.22 -20.20 8.31
CA TRP A 82 -5.08 -21.17 7.24
C TRP A 82 -3.62 -21.34 6.81
N LEU A 83 -2.91 -20.23 6.61
CA LEU A 83 -1.50 -20.22 6.20
C LEU A 83 -0.60 -20.95 7.21
N ARG A 84 -0.87 -20.82 8.52
CA ARG A 84 -0.12 -21.52 9.58
C ARG A 84 -0.37 -23.03 9.59
N THR A 85 -1.55 -23.46 9.16
CA THR A 85 -1.92 -24.89 9.10
C THR A 85 -1.53 -25.56 7.79
N TYR A 86 -1.20 -24.77 6.76
CA TYR A 86 -0.96 -25.27 5.41
C TYR A 86 0.39 -26.01 5.31
N MET A 87 0.36 -27.23 4.78
CA MET A 87 1.53 -28.08 4.57
C MET A 87 1.49 -28.68 3.16
N PRO A 88 2.55 -28.52 2.33
CA PRO A 88 3.84 -27.88 2.61
C PRO A 88 3.76 -26.35 2.77
N PRO A 89 4.74 -25.68 3.41
CA PRO A 89 4.70 -24.22 3.59
C PRO A 89 4.66 -23.52 2.23
N LEU A 90 3.77 -22.54 2.11
CA LEU A 90 3.69 -21.72 0.90
C LEU A 90 4.93 -20.83 0.77
N PRO A 91 5.44 -20.62 -0.47
CA PRO A 91 6.47 -19.63 -0.69
C PRO A 91 5.91 -18.24 -0.36
N LEU A 92 6.65 -17.51 0.47
CA LEU A 92 6.32 -16.15 0.88
C LEU A 92 7.29 -15.17 0.21
N CYS A 93 6.86 -13.93 0.09
CA CYS A 93 7.71 -12.82 -0.30
C CYS A 93 7.31 -11.57 0.47
N THR A 94 8.25 -10.63 0.55
CA THR A 94 8.07 -9.38 1.27
C THR A 94 8.11 -8.24 0.27
N PHE A 95 7.05 -7.44 0.19
CA PHE A 95 6.99 -6.27 -0.67
C PHE A 95 7.30 -4.99 0.11
N MET A 96 8.08 -4.12 -0.53
CA MET A 96 8.46 -2.80 -0.02
C MET A 96 8.25 -1.74 -1.11
N PRO A 97 8.01 -0.47 -0.76
CA PRO A 97 7.93 0.60 -1.74
C PRO A 97 9.29 0.78 -2.45
N LYS A 98 9.27 0.81 -3.79
CA LYS A 98 10.46 1.05 -4.61
C LYS A 98 11.02 2.45 -4.32
N ARG A 99 12.35 2.52 -4.19
CA ARG A 99 13.07 3.81 -4.15
C ARG A 99 13.14 4.36 -5.57
N LEU A 100 12.45 5.47 -5.79
CA LEU A 100 12.46 6.20 -7.06
C LEU A 100 13.52 7.29 -7.01
N ARG A 101 14.06 7.68 -8.18
CA ARG A 101 15.09 8.72 -8.27
C ARG A 101 14.53 10.09 -7.91
N ASP A 102 13.30 10.37 -8.31
CA ASP A 102 12.62 11.63 -8.05
C ASP A 102 12.01 11.65 -6.66
N SER A 103 12.34 12.66 -5.85
CA SER A 103 11.94 12.75 -4.44
C SER A 103 10.42 12.85 -4.26
N ASP A 104 9.76 13.64 -5.11
CA ASP A 104 8.30 13.83 -5.06
C ASP A 104 7.56 12.53 -5.39
N GLN A 105 7.97 11.86 -6.46
CA GLN A 105 7.41 10.55 -6.85
C GLN A 105 7.69 9.50 -5.78
N HIS A 106 8.88 9.50 -5.18
CA HIS A 106 9.21 8.57 -4.10
C HIS A 106 8.30 8.78 -2.88
N THR A 107 8.06 10.03 -2.49
CA THR A 107 7.19 10.39 -1.37
C THR A 107 5.75 9.97 -1.64
N LEU A 108 5.24 10.23 -2.85
CA LEU A 108 3.91 9.81 -3.27
C LEU A 108 3.77 8.28 -3.30
N ASN A 109 4.75 7.58 -3.88
CA ASN A 109 4.77 6.12 -3.93
C ASN A 109 4.77 5.50 -2.53
N LYS A 110 5.59 6.03 -1.63
CA LYS A 110 5.65 5.59 -0.23
C LYS A 110 4.33 5.83 0.50
N SER A 111 3.72 6.99 0.29
CA SER A 111 2.41 7.34 0.86
C SER A 111 1.30 6.40 0.37
N ASN A 112 1.26 6.12 -0.93
CA ASN A 112 0.28 5.19 -1.52
C ASN A 112 0.45 3.77 -1.00
N PHE A 113 1.71 3.29 -0.94
CA PHE A 113 2.02 1.97 -0.38
C PHE A 113 1.57 1.85 1.09
N HIS A 114 1.89 2.85 1.90
CA HIS A 114 1.49 2.90 3.31
C HIS A 114 -0.03 2.97 3.47
N SER A 115 -0.70 3.73 2.61
CA SER A 115 -2.16 3.84 2.57
C SER A 115 -2.81 2.49 2.24
N LEU A 116 -2.26 1.73 1.29
CA LEU A 116 -2.70 0.37 0.98
C LEU A 116 -2.53 -0.56 2.18
N SER A 117 -1.34 -0.61 2.79
CA SER A 117 -1.06 -1.47 3.93
C SER A 117 -1.96 -1.17 5.12
N THR A 118 -2.11 0.12 5.45
CA THR A 118 -3.01 0.57 6.52
C THR A 118 -4.47 0.24 6.21
N HIS A 119 -4.88 0.37 4.95
CA HIS A 119 -6.23 0.02 4.53
C HIS A 119 -6.51 -1.47 4.77
N LEU A 120 -5.68 -2.36 4.22
CA LEU A 120 -5.83 -3.82 4.38
C LEU A 120 -5.86 -4.23 5.86
N TYR A 121 -4.99 -3.62 6.68
CA TYR A 121 -4.94 -3.89 8.11
C TYR A 121 -6.22 -3.41 8.81
N SER A 122 -6.65 -2.17 8.56
CA SER A 122 -7.83 -1.61 9.20
C SER A 122 -9.12 -2.31 8.80
N SER A 123 -9.25 -2.75 7.55
CA SER A 123 -10.44 -3.48 7.08
C SER A 123 -10.37 -4.97 7.41
N GLN A 124 -9.24 -5.48 7.91
CA GLN A 124 -9.00 -6.91 8.11
C GLN A 124 -9.21 -7.72 6.82
N THR A 125 -8.82 -7.14 5.68
CA THR A 125 -8.97 -7.76 4.35
C THR A 125 -7.62 -8.08 3.74
N VAL A 126 -7.64 -8.84 2.65
CA VAL A 126 -6.46 -9.10 1.81
C VAL A 126 -6.67 -8.52 0.42
N ALA A 127 -5.57 -8.33 -0.30
CA ALA A 127 -5.59 -8.02 -1.72
C ALA A 127 -5.12 -9.23 -2.52
N VAL A 128 -5.63 -9.37 -3.73
CA VAL A 128 -5.33 -10.49 -4.62
C VAL A 128 -4.75 -9.95 -5.92
N ALA A 129 -3.68 -10.57 -6.39
CA ALA A 129 -3.08 -10.31 -7.69
C ALA A 129 -3.01 -11.62 -8.47
N SER A 130 -3.65 -11.70 -9.64
CA SER A 130 -3.56 -12.89 -10.48
C SER A 130 -2.26 -12.89 -11.29
N TRP A 131 -1.75 -14.08 -11.60
CA TRP A 131 -0.70 -14.20 -12.62
C TRP A 131 -1.20 -13.73 -13.99
N ALA A 132 -0.31 -13.23 -14.82
CA ALA A 132 -0.66 -12.93 -16.20
C ALA A 132 -1.02 -14.24 -16.93
N PRO A 133 -1.92 -14.21 -17.93
CA PRO A 133 -2.16 -15.37 -18.78
C PRO A 133 -0.82 -15.81 -19.34
N ASN A 134 -0.45 -17.08 -19.12
CA ASN A 134 0.81 -17.72 -19.56
C ASN A 134 2.02 -17.61 -18.61
N SER A 135 1.97 -16.92 -17.47
CA SER A 135 3.11 -16.92 -16.53
C SER A 135 3.14 -18.20 -15.67
N PHE A 136 2.04 -18.51 -15.00
CA PHE A 136 1.93 -19.64 -14.09
C PHE A 136 0.51 -20.21 -14.10
N PRO A 137 0.34 -21.53 -13.85
CA PRO A 137 -0.99 -22.17 -13.84
C PRO A 137 -1.81 -21.90 -12.56
N GLY A 138 -1.19 -21.42 -11.48
CA GLY A 138 -1.83 -21.18 -10.19
C GLY A 138 -2.65 -19.90 -10.10
N GLY A 139 -3.15 -19.60 -8.90
CA GLY A 139 -4.07 -18.49 -8.64
C GLY A 139 -3.42 -17.12 -8.73
N GLY A 140 -2.18 -16.96 -8.24
CA GLY A 140 -1.54 -15.65 -8.15
C GLY A 140 -0.81 -15.40 -6.84
N ILE A 141 -0.97 -14.20 -6.30
CA ILE A 141 -0.40 -13.72 -5.06
C ILE A 141 -1.53 -13.21 -4.17
N ILE A 142 -1.57 -13.67 -2.92
CA ILE A 142 -2.39 -13.04 -1.87
C ILE A 142 -1.49 -12.09 -1.09
N ILE A 143 -1.84 -10.81 -1.09
CA ILE A 143 -1.10 -9.72 -0.46
C ILE A 143 -1.83 -9.30 0.81
N TYR A 144 -1.13 -9.32 1.93
CA TYR A 144 -1.68 -8.98 3.24
C TYR A 144 -0.69 -8.10 4.04
N PRO A 145 -1.19 -7.29 4.99
CA PRO A 145 -0.34 -6.39 5.76
C PRO A 145 0.48 -7.17 6.80
N ALA A 146 1.71 -6.72 7.05
CA ALA A 146 2.48 -7.24 8.18
C ALA A 146 1.87 -6.75 9.51
N HIS A 147 1.77 -7.63 10.51
CA HIS A 147 1.12 -7.33 11.79
C HIS A 147 1.66 -6.10 12.54
N ASN A 148 2.95 -5.79 12.35
CA ASN A 148 3.68 -4.77 13.10
C ASN A 148 4.25 -3.67 12.21
N SER A 149 3.94 -3.68 10.91
CA SER A 149 4.55 -2.75 9.97
C SER A 149 3.62 -2.42 8.81
N SER A 150 3.26 -1.15 8.74
CA SER A 150 2.61 -0.55 7.57
C SER A 150 3.58 -0.25 6.40
N ALA A 151 4.88 -0.43 6.63
CA ALA A 151 5.92 -0.16 5.63
C ALA A 151 6.25 -1.41 4.78
N VAL A 152 5.61 -2.53 5.10
CA VAL A 152 5.84 -3.83 4.49
C VAL A 152 4.50 -4.51 4.21
N LEU A 153 4.42 -5.21 3.08
CA LEU A 153 3.33 -6.12 2.75
C LEU A 153 3.92 -7.51 2.56
N VAL A 154 3.19 -8.55 2.93
CA VAL A 154 3.59 -9.94 2.72
C VAL A 154 2.75 -10.52 1.59
N GLY A 155 3.41 -11.25 0.68
CA GLY A 155 2.78 -11.96 -0.42
C GLY A 155 2.90 -13.47 -0.25
N ALA A 156 1.78 -14.17 -0.15
CA ALA A 156 1.75 -15.63 -0.28
C ALA A 156 1.58 -16.02 -1.76
N LEU A 157 2.49 -16.86 -2.25
CA LEU A 157 2.64 -17.16 -3.67
C LEU A 157 1.99 -18.50 -4.03
N PHE A 158 1.06 -18.45 -4.98
CA PHE A 158 0.30 -19.60 -5.47
C PHE A 158 0.70 -19.90 -6.91
N PHE A 159 1.86 -20.54 -7.10
CA PHE A 159 2.38 -20.84 -8.45
C PHE A 159 1.61 -21.93 -9.17
N ASP A 160 1.25 -22.99 -8.45
CA ASP A 160 0.70 -24.23 -9.04
C ASP A 160 -0.66 -24.62 -8.43
N MET A 161 -1.23 -23.75 -7.59
CA MET A 161 -2.45 -24.02 -6.83
C MET A 161 -3.44 -22.86 -6.96
N PRO A 162 -4.75 -23.13 -6.95
CA PRO A 162 -5.76 -22.07 -6.93
C PRO A 162 -5.77 -21.33 -5.59
N PHE A 163 -6.44 -20.18 -5.54
CA PHE A 163 -6.73 -19.52 -4.27
C PHE A 163 -7.71 -20.35 -3.43
N PRO A 164 -7.65 -20.26 -2.09
CA PRO A 164 -8.65 -20.88 -1.23
C PRO A 164 -10.06 -20.35 -1.53
N ASP A 165 -11.08 -21.21 -1.37
CA ASP A 165 -12.46 -20.88 -1.71
C ASP A 165 -13.01 -19.65 -0.95
N PHE A 166 -12.59 -19.46 0.30
CA PHE A 166 -13.00 -18.29 1.10
C PHE A 166 -12.46 -16.95 0.55
N ILE A 167 -11.43 -16.99 -0.30
CA ILE A 167 -10.87 -15.80 -0.99
C ILE A 167 -11.62 -15.50 -2.29
N THR A 168 -12.08 -16.54 -2.99
CA THR A 168 -12.77 -16.39 -4.29
C THR A 168 -14.22 -15.93 -4.14
N GLY A 169 -14.75 -15.92 -2.91
CA GLY A 169 -16.12 -15.50 -2.64
C GLY A 169 -17.15 -16.50 -3.18
N THR A 170 -16.73 -17.73 -3.52
CA THR A 170 -17.66 -18.84 -3.56
C THR A 170 -18.10 -19.04 -2.13
N SER A 171 -19.25 -18.43 -1.77
CA SER A 171 -19.86 -18.60 -0.47
C SER A 171 -19.84 -20.09 -0.16
N SER A 172 -19.01 -20.49 0.81
CA SER A 172 -18.99 -21.87 1.26
C SER A 172 -20.45 -22.23 1.49
N PRO A 173 -20.98 -23.30 0.88
CA PRO A 173 -22.40 -23.62 1.00
C PRO A 173 -22.68 -23.59 2.49
N MET A 174 -23.53 -22.65 2.93
CA MET A 174 -23.90 -22.47 4.33
C MET A 174 -24.04 -23.87 4.87
N SER A 175 -23.06 -24.31 5.68
CA SER A 175 -23.13 -25.65 6.24
C SER A 175 -24.49 -25.64 6.91
N PRO A 176 -25.45 -26.47 6.46
CA PRO A 176 -26.81 -26.35 6.92
C PRO A 176 -26.69 -26.38 8.43
N ILE A 177 -27.02 -25.27 9.07
CA ILE A 177 -27.09 -25.19 10.52
C ILE A 177 -28.02 -26.34 10.83
N THR A 178 -27.44 -27.45 11.27
CA THR A 178 -28.19 -28.63 11.63
C THR A 178 -29.16 -28.08 12.65
N PRO A 179 -30.48 -28.15 12.42
CA PRO A 179 -31.43 -27.75 13.43
C PRO A 179 -31.26 -28.79 14.54
N MET A 180 -30.33 -28.54 15.45
CA MET A 180 -30.26 -29.26 16.71
C MET A 180 -31.57 -28.91 17.41
N ALA A 181 -32.47 -29.87 17.28
CA ALA A 181 -33.58 -30.19 18.14
C ALA A 181 -34.27 -28.98 18.76
N MET A 182 -35.49 -28.74 18.29
CA MET A 182 -36.53 -28.11 19.09
C MET A 182 -36.48 -28.64 20.52
N GLN A 183 -35.95 -27.85 21.45
CA GLN A 183 -36.28 -27.99 22.85
C GLN A 183 -37.36 -26.94 23.15
N PRO A 184 -38.62 -27.33 23.39
CA PRO A 184 -39.67 -26.40 23.74
C PRO A 184 -39.37 -25.83 25.13
N SER A 185 -38.81 -24.62 25.17
CA SER A 185 -38.64 -23.85 26.39
C SER A 185 -40.01 -23.35 26.83
N ARG A 186 -40.52 -23.94 27.91
CA ARG A 186 -41.72 -23.49 28.59
C ARG A 186 -41.53 -22.05 29.07
N HIS A 187 -42.54 -21.23 28.81
CA HIS A 187 -42.70 -19.86 29.26
C HIS A 187 -42.37 -19.66 30.75
N ALA A 188 -41.45 -18.74 31.04
CA ALA A 188 -41.44 -17.97 32.27
C ALA A 188 -41.58 -16.49 31.88
N GLN A 189 -42.76 -15.93 32.17
CA GLN A 189 -43.07 -14.52 32.00
C GLN A 189 -42.22 -13.70 32.99
N TYR A 190 -41.33 -12.85 32.47
CA TYR A 190 -40.75 -11.76 33.26
C TYR A 190 -41.47 -10.45 32.93
N PRO A 191 -41.86 -9.66 33.94
CA PRO A 191 -42.58 -8.41 33.74
C PRO A 191 -41.69 -7.33 33.13
N GLN A 192 -42.30 -6.55 32.23
CA GLN A 192 -41.77 -5.29 31.69
C GLN A 192 -41.36 -4.35 32.83
N GLN A 193 -40.05 -4.07 32.93
CA GLN A 193 -39.57 -2.85 33.58
C GLN A 193 -39.42 -1.76 32.52
N ARG A 194 -40.26 -0.73 32.65
CA ARG A 194 -40.16 0.55 31.96
C ARG A 194 -38.83 1.21 32.32
N ILE A 195 -38.01 1.54 31.32
CA ILE A 195 -36.86 2.42 31.52
C ILE A 195 -37.30 3.86 31.23
N ILE A 196 -37.15 4.69 32.26
CA ILE A 196 -37.38 6.12 32.29
C ILE A 196 -36.26 6.80 31.51
N THR A 197 -36.63 7.70 30.60
CA THR A 197 -35.72 8.60 29.88
C THR A 197 -35.05 9.58 30.85
N THR A 198 -33.74 9.44 31.05
CA THR A 198 -32.92 10.46 31.73
C THR A 198 -32.49 11.55 30.76
N PRO A 199 -32.68 12.84 31.10
CA PRO A 199 -32.32 13.95 30.25
C PRO A 199 -30.80 14.23 30.23
N TYR A 200 -30.38 14.76 29.09
CA TYR A 200 -29.08 15.34 28.78
C TYR A 200 -28.48 16.17 29.93
N VAL A 201 -27.25 15.86 30.32
CA VAL A 201 -26.37 16.76 31.08
C VAL A 201 -25.23 17.19 30.15
N PRO A 202 -25.10 18.48 29.81
CA PRO A 202 -23.93 18.99 29.11
C PRO A 202 -22.77 19.10 30.10
N SER A 203 -21.65 18.44 29.80
CA SER A 203 -20.39 18.58 30.53
C SER A 203 -19.59 19.75 29.95
N PRO A 204 -19.30 20.81 30.73
CA PRO A 204 -18.30 21.81 30.38
C PRO A 204 -16.95 21.51 31.07
N TYR A 205 -15.88 22.11 30.55
CA TYR A 205 -14.49 22.09 31.03
C TYR A 205 -13.63 20.89 30.57
N ARG A 206 -12.34 21.02 30.23
CA ARG A 206 -11.37 22.12 30.31
C ARG A 206 -10.23 21.81 29.33
N HIS A 207 -9.77 22.81 28.59
CA HIS A 207 -8.46 22.77 27.94
C HIS A 207 -7.38 22.73 29.03
N ALA A 208 -6.54 21.70 29.01
CA ALA A 208 -5.28 21.67 29.74
C ALA A 208 -4.15 21.81 28.71
N PRO A 209 -3.32 22.87 28.77
CA PRO A 209 -2.09 22.94 28.01
C PRO A 209 -1.03 22.08 28.72
N SER A 210 -0.62 21.00 28.07
CA SER A 210 0.54 20.22 28.51
C SER A 210 1.81 21.00 28.15
N LEU A 211 2.41 21.63 29.16
CA LEU A 211 3.76 22.19 29.10
C LEU A 211 4.75 21.08 29.47
N SER A 212 5.43 20.53 28.47
CA SER A 212 6.58 19.65 28.68
C SER A 212 7.79 20.50 29.08
N PRO A 213 8.48 20.22 30.21
CA PRO A 213 9.71 20.91 30.57
C PRO A 213 10.89 20.40 29.72
N HIS A 214 11.44 21.26 28.87
CA HIS A 214 12.77 21.05 28.31
C HIS A 214 13.81 21.14 29.44
N ARG A 215 14.29 20.00 29.93
CA ARG A 215 15.60 19.92 30.60
C ARG A 215 16.66 19.72 29.53
N SER A 216 17.30 20.81 29.13
CA SER A 216 18.57 20.78 28.41
C SER A 216 19.69 20.47 29.39
N ASP A 217 20.41 19.39 29.12
CA ASP A 217 21.64 19.01 29.80
C ASP A 217 22.77 19.97 29.39
N PRO A 218 23.52 20.59 30.33
CA PRO A 218 24.53 21.60 30.01
C PRO A 218 25.90 21.03 29.57
N ASN A 219 26.04 19.73 29.32
CA ASN A 219 27.35 19.10 29.05
C ASN A 219 27.45 18.30 27.73
N SER A 220 26.59 18.55 26.75
CA SER A 220 26.80 17.97 25.41
C SER A 220 27.85 18.77 24.62
N PRO A 221 28.91 18.12 24.12
CA PRO A 221 30.00 18.80 23.41
C PRO A 221 29.51 19.45 22.11
N VAL A 222 29.98 20.68 21.91
CA VAL A 222 29.72 21.57 20.78
C VAL A 222 30.22 20.96 19.48
N GLU A 223 29.30 20.58 18.59
CA GLU A 223 29.54 20.57 17.14
C GLU A 223 28.65 21.62 16.48
N GLN A 224 29.28 22.44 15.64
CA GLN A 224 28.78 23.70 15.11
C GLN A 224 27.65 23.51 14.08
N PRO A 225 26.55 24.28 14.14
CA PRO A 225 25.60 24.36 13.04
C PRO A 225 25.98 25.53 12.11
N ILE A 226 26.46 25.20 10.91
CA ILE A 226 26.48 26.12 9.77
C ILE A 226 25.16 25.94 8.99
N ALA A 227 24.54 27.08 8.66
CA ALA A 227 23.39 27.26 7.78
C ALA A 227 22.00 27.00 8.38
N ALA A 228 21.51 28.05 9.05
CA ALA A 228 20.09 28.34 9.20
C ALA A 228 19.40 28.52 7.83
N HIS A 229 18.37 27.72 7.54
CA HIS A 229 17.35 28.11 6.59
C HIS A 229 15.97 27.99 7.22
N ARG A 230 15.24 29.10 7.09
CA ARG A 230 13.99 29.47 7.74
C ARG A 230 12.88 28.44 7.47
N GLN A 231 12.14 28.08 8.50
CA GLN A 231 10.77 27.59 8.35
C GLN A 231 9.82 28.69 8.80
N ASP A 232 9.14 29.30 7.82
CA ASP A 232 7.94 30.10 8.05
C ASP A 232 6.78 29.18 8.46
N PRO A 233 5.98 29.53 9.48
CA PRO A 233 4.80 28.76 9.84
C PRO A 233 3.66 29.04 8.85
N TYR A 234 3.24 27.99 8.13
CA TYR A 234 2.05 28.00 7.28
C TYR A 234 0.81 28.45 8.07
N ARG A 235 0.30 29.64 7.74
CA ARG A 235 -1.05 30.07 8.10
C ARG A 235 -2.05 29.35 7.21
N TYR A 236 -2.95 28.59 7.84
CA TYR A 236 -4.17 28.11 7.19
C TYR A 236 -5.06 29.29 6.83
N ILE A 237 -5.27 29.54 5.53
CA ILE A 237 -6.32 30.44 5.04
C ILE A 237 -7.57 29.58 4.87
N ILE A 238 -8.59 29.83 5.71
CA ILE A 238 -9.93 29.26 5.56
C ILE A 238 -10.65 30.06 4.47
N PRO A 239 -11.08 29.46 3.35
CA PRO A 239 -11.91 30.16 2.39
C PRO A 239 -13.30 30.40 2.99
N ARG A 240 -13.62 31.68 3.21
CA ARG A 240 -14.95 32.15 3.59
C ARG A 240 -15.86 32.02 2.38
N SER A 241 -16.87 31.16 2.46
CA SER A 241 -17.95 31.04 1.47
C SER A 241 -18.78 32.33 1.46
N GLY A 242 -18.43 33.23 0.55
CA GLY A 242 -19.19 34.43 0.24
C GLY A 242 -20.42 34.11 -0.61
N GLN A 243 -21.54 34.67 -0.19
CA GLN A 243 -22.87 34.53 -0.76
C GLN A 243 -22.96 35.04 -2.20
N ALA A 244 -23.87 34.41 -2.94
CA ALA A 244 -24.33 34.80 -4.26
C ALA A 244 -24.91 36.22 -4.28
N ALA A 245 -24.48 37.01 -5.27
CA ALA A 245 -25.23 38.15 -5.77
C ALA A 245 -25.11 38.19 -7.29
N TYR A 246 -26.27 38.12 -7.94
CA TYR A 246 -26.49 38.26 -9.37
C TYR A 246 -26.02 39.63 -9.88
N GLY A 247 -25.49 39.69 -11.10
CA GLY A 247 -25.28 40.96 -11.80
C GLY A 247 -24.52 40.84 -13.12
N ASN A 248 -25.26 40.83 -14.23
CA ASN A 248 -24.79 40.92 -15.61
C ASN A 248 -23.91 42.15 -15.88
N GLN A 249 -22.79 42.00 -16.61
CA GLN A 249 -22.49 42.79 -17.82
C GLN A 249 -21.19 42.32 -18.52
N PRO A 250 -21.13 42.35 -19.86
CA PRO A 250 -19.91 42.07 -20.62
C PRO A 250 -19.20 43.38 -21.03
N THR A 251 -17.90 43.46 -20.78
CA THR A 251 -17.03 44.43 -21.47
C THR A 251 -15.65 43.84 -21.71
N SER A 252 -15.32 43.79 -23.00
CA SER A 252 -14.03 43.49 -23.58
C SER A 252 -13.00 44.56 -23.20
N SER A 253 -11.80 44.14 -22.81
CA SER A 253 -10.57 44.91 -23.03
C SER A 253 -9.33 44.04 -22.82
N THR A 254 -8.76 43.64 -23.95
CA THR A 254 -7.35 43.50 -24.27
C THR A 254 -6.40 44.33 -23.39
N THR A 255 -5.38 43.70 -22.79
CA THR A 255 -4.01 44.26 -22.71
C THR A 255 -2.98 43.24 -22.20
N ALA A 256 -2.01 42.97 -23.08
CA ALA A 256 -0.57 42.78 -22.84
C ALA A 256 -0.04 41.65 -21.94
N ASP A 257 0.63 40.70 -22.62
CA ASP A 257 1.63 39.75 -22.13
C ASP A 257 2.79 40.38 -21.34
N PRO A 258 3.55 39.53 -20.62
CA PRO A 258 4.98 39.45 -20.94
C PRO A 258 5.46 38.00 -21.14
N ASN A 259 5.75 37.70 -22.40
CA ASN A 259 7.07 37.27 -22.89
C ASN A 259 7.81 36.17 -22.09
N TRP A 260 7.51 34.90 -22.39
CA TRP A 260 8.43 33.79 -22.15
C TRP A 260 9.18 33.44 -23.43
N GLY A 261 10.50 33.56 -23.33
CA GLY A 261 11.44 33.41 -24.43
C GLY A 261 11.34 32.08 -25.16
N THR A 262 11.27 32.23 -26.47
CA THR A 262 11.49 31.25 -27.52
C THR A 262 12.81 30.50 -27.32
N VAL A 263 12.74 29.24 -26.88
CA VAL A 263 13.87 28.31 -27.04
C VAL A 263 13.83 27.84 -28.48
N LYS A 264 14.84 28.29 -29.23
CA LYS A 264 15.13 27.88 -30.60
C LYS A 264 15.14 26.35 -30.71
N ALA A 265 14.29 25.85 -31.60
CA ALA A 265 14.46 24.59 -32.28
C ALA A 265 15.41 24.84 -33.46
N GLU A 266 16.52 24.11 -33.51
CA GLU A 266 17.41 23.94 -34.67
C GLU A 266 18.50 22.95 -34.22
N ASP A 267 18.33 21.67 -34.52
CA ASP A 267 19.39 21.01 -35.30
C ASP A 267 18.85 19.76 -36.01
N ASP A 268 19.33 19.65 -37.23
CA ASP A 268 18.97 18.75 -38.30
C ASP A 268 19.46 17.31 -38.03
N SER A 269 18.63 16.33 -38.37
CA SER A 269 19.11 14.98 -38.67
C SER A 269 18.27 14.37 -39.80
N PRO A 270 18.72 14.51 -41.06
CA PRO A 270 18.22 13.72 -42.18
C PRO A 270 18.90 12.34 -42.18
N TYR A 271 18.30 11.38 -42.88
CA TYR A 271 18.66 9.94 -42.98
C TYR A 271 18.10 9.08 -41.83
N SER A 272 17.08 8.22 -42.03
CA SER A 272 17.07 7.17 -43.04
C SER A 272 15.65 6.65 -43.26
N ALA A 273 15.22 6.65 -44.51
CA ALA A 273 14.06 5.91 -44.99
C ALA A 273 14.39 4.41 -44.97
N PHE A 274 13.61 3.61 -44.23
CA PHE A 274 13.55 2.16 -44.40
C PHE A 274 12.21 1.80 -45.08
N PRO A 275 12.23 0.99 -46.15
CA PRO A 275 11.03 0.63 -46.92
C PRO A 275 10.17 -0.43 -46.19
N PRO A 276 8.84 -0.42 -46.40
CA PRO A 276 7.96 -1.48 -45.91
C PRO A 276 7.86 -2.59 -46.97
N SER A 277 8.32 -3.79 -46.63
CA SER A 277 8.08 -4.98 -47.46
C SER A 277 8.04 -6.23 -46.60
N HIS A 278 6.85 -6.81 -46.43
CA HIS A 278 6.54 -8.25 -46.28
C HIS A 278 5.00 -8.34 -46.16
N HIS A 279 4.24 -8.47 -47.26
CA HIS A 279 3.84 -9.73 -47.91
C HIS A 279 3.36 -10.81 -46.93
N ASN A 280 2.05 -10.78 -46.64
CA ASN A 280 1.30 -11.93 -46.13
C ASN A 280 1.07 -12.93 -47.28
N PRO A 281 1.38 -14.23 -47.11
CA PRO A 281 0.86 -15.26 -47.98
C PRO A 281 -0.58 -15.64 -47.56
N PRO A 282 -1.46 -15.97 -48.53
CA PRO A 282 -2.74 -16.59 -48.24
C PRO A 282 -2.53 -18.10 -48.04
N TYR A 283 -3.16 -18.67 -47.02
CA TYR A 283 -3.33 -20.12 -46.92
C TYR A 283 -4.79 -20.47 -46.62
N PRO A 284 -5.23 -21.66 -47.06
CA PRO A 284 -6.60 -22.01 -47.44
C PRO A 284 -7.54 -22.35 -46.29
#